data_AF-A0A3D9H8W3-F1
#
_entry.id   AF-A0A3D9H8W3-F1
#
_cell.length_a   1.000
_cell.length_b   1.000
_cell.length_c   1.000
_cell.angle_alpha   90.00
_cell.angle_beta   90.00
_cell.angle_gamma   90.00
#
_symmetry.space_group_name_H-M   'P 1'
#
loop_
_entity.id
_entity.type
_entity.pdbx_description
1 polymer ?
#
loop_
_entity_poly.entity_id
_entity_poly.type
_entity_poly.pdbx_seq_one_letter_code
_entity_poly.pdbx_strand_id
1 'polypeptide(L)'
;MRKYIILLVLLILGIIGYNYIYQEHRNISTESPEHILTADSLFNQFSENPSDSEKNYLNKTIEVSGVISEMGESNLVLNKKIFCQFKNLSNRNLPTNKIVKIKGRFLGYDELLEEVKLDQCVFVNH
;
A
#
# COMPACT_ATOMS: atom_id res chain seq x y z
N MET A 1 -41.18 27.19 16.50
CA MET A 1 -41.06 25.73 16.33
C MET A 1 -40.58 25.34 14.94
N ARG A 2 -41.36 25.51 13.87
CA ARG A 2 -41.03 25.06 12.49
C ARG A 2 -39.69 25.59 11.92
N LYS A 3 -39.32 26.85 12.20
CA LYS A 3 -38.02 27.44 11.81
C LYS A 3 -36.79 26.80 12.48
N TYR A 4 -36.94 26.33 13.72
CA TYR A 4 -35.85 25.65 14.44
C TYR A 4 -35.67 24.21 13.95
N ILE A 5 -36.76 23.57 13.51
CA ILE A 5 -36.71 22.26 12.86
C ILE A 5 -35.95 22.35 11.53
N ILE A 6 -36.23 23.37 10.71
CA ILE A 6 -35.52 23.59 9.44
C ILE A 6 -34.03 23.86 9.68
N LEU A 7 -33.69 24.68 10.68
CA LEU A 7 -32.30 24.95 11.06
C LEU A 7 -31.57 23.68 11.53
N LEU A 8 -32.25 22.84 12.33
CA LEU A 8 -31.70 21.57 12.81
C LEU A 8 -31.43 20.60 11.65
N VAL A 9 -32.36 20.50 10.69
CA VAL A 9 -32.18 19.66 9.49
C VAL A 9 -31.01 20.14 8.65
N LEU A 10 -30.87 21.45 8.43
CA LEU A 10 -29.72 22.04 7.75
C LEU A 10 -28.40 21.76 8.45
N LEU A 11 -28.37 21.83 9.79
CA LEU A 11 -27.19 21.51 10.59
C LEU A 11 -26.79 20.04 10.43
N ILE A 12 -27.76 19.12 10.51
CA ILE A 12 -27.52 17.68 10.36
C ILE A 12 -27.00 17.37 8.94
N LEU A 13 -27.62 17.95 7.91
CA LEU A 13 -27.16 17.81 6.53
C LEU A 13 -25.75 18.36 6.33
N GLY A 14 -25.41 19.48 6.98
CA GLY A 14 -24.07 20.05 7.00
C GLY A 14 -23.04 19.11 7.61
N ILE A 15 -23.37 18.47 8.74
CA ILE A 15 -22.48 17.49 9.40
C ILE A 15 -22.30 16.24 8.54
N ILE A 16 -23.37 15.72 7.93
CA ILE A 16 -23.31 14.56 7.03
C ILE A 16 -22.47 14.89 5.79
N GLY A 17 -22.73 16.04 5.16
CA GLY A 17 -21.98 16.50 4.00
C GLY A 17 -20.50 16.72 4.31
N TYR A 18 -20.19 17.30 5.47
CA TYR A 18 -18.80 17.47 5.93
C TYR A 18 -18.08 16.12 6.08
N ASN A 19 -18.68 15.15 6.77
CA ASN A 19 -18.09 13.82 6.93
C ASN A 19 -17.99 13.02 5.62
N TYR A 20 -18.93 13.22 4.70
CA TYR A 20 -18.87 12.58 3.38
C TYR A 20 -17.71 13.11 2.53
N ILE A 21 -17.44 14.42 2.60
CA ILE A 21 -16.33 15.06 1.89
C ILE A 21 -14.99 14.77 2.59
N TYR A 22 -14.94 14.82 3.92
CA TYR A 22 -13.74 14.57 4.72
C TYR A 22 -13.70 13.13 5.23
N GLN A 23 -13.49 12.18 4.31
CA GLN A 23 -13.12 10.83 4.71
C GLN A 23 -11.67 10.83 5.22
N GLU A 24 -11.41 10.09 6.30
CA GLU A 24 -10.04 9.90 6.78
C GLU A 24 -9.18 9.28 5.68
N HIS A 25 -7.96 9.80 5.51
CA HIS A 25 -7.02 9.24 4.55
C HIS A 25 -6.58 7.86 5.05
N ARG A 26 -6.81 6.83 4.24
CA ARG A 26 -6.41 5.45 4.55
C ARG A 26 -4.95 5.38 4.99
N ASN A 27 -4.70 4.80 6.16
CA ASN A 27 -3.36 4.63 6.70
C ASN A 27 -2.90 3.18 6.59
N ILE A 28 -2.10 2.90 5.55
CA ILE A 28 -1.51 1.59 5.27
C ILE A 28 -0.65 1.10 6.44
N SER A 29 -0.03 2.00 7.20
CA SER A 29 0.84 1.66 8.32
C SER A 29 0.07 0.93 9.44
N THR A 30 -1.18 1.31 9.69
CA THR A 30 -2.03 0.75 10.76
C THR A 30 -2.96 -0.36 10.27
N GLU A 31 -3.11 -0.52 8.96
CA GLU A 31 -4.00 -1.52 8.38
C GLU A 31 -3.40 -2.93 8.43
N SER A 32 -4.20 -3.95 8.76
CA SER A 32 -3.76 -5.34 8.67
C SER A 32 -3.59 -5.74 7.19
N PRO A 33 -2.52 -6.47 6.82
CA PRO A 33 -2.37 -6.94 5.45
C PRO A 33 -3.47 -7.94 5.11
N GLU A 34 -4.12 -7.77 3.95
CA GLU A 34 -5.12 -8.70 3.42
C GLU A 34 -4.46 -9.98 2.89
N HIS A 35 -3.21 -9.88 2.44
CA HIS A 35 -2.42 -10.99 1.92
C HIS A 35 -0.99 -10.92 2.43
N ILE A 36 -0.42 -12.10 2.72
CA ILE A 36 0.98 -12.27 3.14
C ILE A 36 1.64 -13.21 2.13
N LEU A 37 2.60 -12.70 1.37
CA LEU A 37 3.19 -13.39 0.23
C LEU A 37 4.73 -13.28 0.25
N THR A 38 5.40 -14.14 -0.50
CA THR A 38 6.82 -13.94 -0.83
C THR A 38 6.95 -13.14 -2.11
N ALA A 39 8.07 -12.43 -2.29
CA ALA A 39 8.34 -11.68 -3.51
C ALA A 39 8.23 -12.55 -4.78
N ASP A 40 8.76 -13.78 -4.74
CA ASP A 40 8.65 -14.70 -5.88
C ASP A 40 7.22 -15.19 -6.11
N SER A 41 6.45 -15.47 -5.05
CA SER A 41 5.06 -15.92 -5.22
C SER A 41 4.18 -14.81 -5.79
N LEU A 42 4.32 -13.58 -5.28
CA LEU A 42 3.59 -12.42 -5.79
C LEU A 42 3.93 -12.16 -7.27
N PHE A 43 5.23 -12.21 -7.62
CA PHE A 43 5.66 -12.02 -8.99
C PHE A 43 5.13 -13.12 -9.91
N ASN A 44 5.25 -14.40 -9.53
CA ASN A 44 4.79 -15.51 -10.36
C ASN A 44 3.28 -15.45 -10.59
N GLN A 45 2.48 -15.14 -9.56
CA GLN A 45 1.03 -14.96 -9.72
C GLN A 45 0.70 -13.83 -10.71
N PHE A 46 1.50 -12.76 -10.70
CA PHE A 46 1.35 -11.68 -11.66
C PHE A 46 1.79 -12.09 -13.08
N SER A 47 2.93 -12.78 -13.23
CA SER A 47 3.43 -13.24 -14.52
C SER A 47 2.52 -14.27 -15.20
N GLU A 48 1.83 -15.10 -14.42
CA GLU A 48 0.88 -16.10 -14.95
C GLU A 48 -0.44 -15.47 -15.39
N ASN A 49 -1.01 -14.58 -14.56
CA ASN A 49 -2.25 -13.88 -14.89
C ASN A 49 -2.30 -12.46 -14.27
N PRO A 50 -1.85 -11.44 -15.02
CA PRO A 50 -1.86 -10.05 -14.58
C PRO A 50 -3.25 -9.56 -14.17
N SER A 51 -4.28 -9.90 -14.95
CA SER A 51 -5.66 -9.45 -14.76
C SER A 51 -6.27 -9.97 -13.45
N ASP A 52 -6.03 -11.24 -13.14
CA ASP A 52 -6.48 -11.82 -11.87
C ASP A 52 -5.70 -11.24 -10.68
N SER A 53 -4.40 -11.02 -10.84
CA SER A 53 -3.58 -10.40 -9.79
C SER A 53 -4.00 -8.95 -9.50
N GLU A 54 -4.30 -8.17 -10.54
CA GLU A 54 -4.86 -6.82 -10.37
C GLU A 54 -6.20 -6.88 -9.64
N LYS A 55 -7.13 -7.75 -10.07
CA LYS A 55 -8.42 -7.90 -9.40
C LYS A 55 -8.27 -8.31 -7.92
N ASN A 56 -7.31 -9.18 -7.64
CA ASN A 56 -7.09 -9.71 -6.30
C ASN A 56 -6.33 -8.77 -5.37
N TYR A 57 -5.44 -7.92 -5.88
CA TYR A 57 -4.49 -7.15 -5.07
C TYR A 57 -4.56 -5.64 -5.25
N LEU A 58 -5.15 -5.13 -6.33
CA LEU A 58 -5.18 -3.69 -6.61
C LEU A 58 -5.74 -2.89 -5.43
N ASN A 59 -4.97 -1.88 -5.02
CA ASN A 59 -5.32 -1.01 -3.90
C ASN A 59 -5.55 -1.80 -2.59
N LYS A 60 -4.98 -2.98 -2.41
CA LYS A 60 -4.98 -3.69 -1.13
C LYS A 60 -3.66 -3.54 -0.41
N THR A 61 -3.71 -3.60 0.91
CA THR A 61 -2.51 -3.65 1.74
C THR A 61 -2.02 -5.09 1.80
N ILE A 62 -0.80 -5.34 1.32
CA ILE A 62 -0.18 -6.66 1.30
C ILE A 62 1.15 -6.64 2.05
N GLU A 63 1.49 -7.74 2.70
CA GLU A 63 2.83 -8.00 3.26
C GLU A 63 3.60 -8.89 2.27
N VAL A 64 4.82 -8.45 1.94
CA VAL A 64 5.74 -9.15 1.06
C VAL A 64 7.05 -9.39 1.79
N SER A 65 7.49 -10.64 1.83
CA SER A 65 8.82 -11.01 2.31
C SER A 65 9.77 -11.28 1.15
N GLY A 66 10.98 -10.74 1.22
CA GLY A 66 12.00 -10.95 0.18
C GLY A 66 13.38 -10.46 0.61
N VAL A 67 14.36 -10.73 -0.25
CA VAL A 67 15.75 -10.30 -0.10
C VAL A 67 15.91 -8.93 -0.75
N ILE A 68 16.51 -7.98 -0.03
CA ILE A 68 16.85 -6.66 -0.60
C ILE A 68 17.90 -6.85 -1.70
N SER A 69 17.51 -6.58 -2.95
CA SER A 69 18.40 -6.57 -4.10
C SER A 69 18.98 -5.19 -4.37
N GLU A 70 18.15 -4.15 -4.22
CA GLU A 70 18.54 -2.75 -4.46
C GLU A 70 17.93 -1.83 -3.42
N MET A 71 18.61 -0.72 -3.13
CA MET A 71 18.17 0.27 -2.15
C MET A 71 18.49 1.67 -2.66
N GLY A 72 17.46 2.50 -2.78
CA GLY A 72 17.58 3.92 -3.11
C GLY A 72 17.30 4.81 -1.89
N GLU A 73 17.13 6.11 -2.13
CA GLU A 73 16.88 7.08 -1.05
C GLU A 73 15.50 6.94 -0.41
N SER A 74 14.48 6.58 -1.21
CA SER A 74 13.09 6.44 -0.77
C SER A 74 12.42 5.15 -1.24
N ASN A 75 13.19 4.25 -1.86
CA ASN A 75 12.68 2.98 -2.39
C ASN A 75 13.65 1.85 -2.10
N LEU A 76 13.15 0.63 -2.23
CA LEU A 76 13.98 -0.57 -2.28
C LEU A 76 13.33 -1.59 -3.21
N VAL A 77 14.15 -2.49 -3.73
CA VAL A 77 13.70 -3.59 -4.58
C VAL A 77 13.94 -4.91 -3.84
N LEU A 78 12.92 -5.77 -3.81
CA LEU A 78 13.04 -7.14 -3.33
C LEU A 78 13.16 -8.12 -4.50
N ASN A 79 14.10 -9.06 -4.38
CA ASN A 79 14.34 -10.14 -5.34
C ASN A 79 14.48 -9.66 -6.82
N LYS A 80 14.85 -8.39 -7.05
CA LYS A 80 14.86 -7.74 -8.39
C LYS A 80 13.51 -7.74 -9.12
N LYS A 81 12.41 -7.86 -8.37
CA LYS A 81 11.05 -8.09 -8.90
C LYS A 81 9.99 -7.21 -8.28
N ILE A 82 10.19 -6.78 -7.04
CA ILE A 82 9.17 -6.04 -6.28
C ILE A 82 9.74 -4.69 -5.89
N PHE A 83 9.22 -3.64 -6.51
CA PHE A 83 9.55 -2.26 -6.21
C PHE A 83 8.69 -1.74 -5.05
N CYS A 84 9.34 -1.30 -3.97
CA CYS A 84 8.67 -0.80 -2.78
C CYS A 84 9.00 0.68 -2.55
N GLN A 85 8.01 1.56 -2.71
CA GLN A 85 8.14 2.99 -2.46
C GLN A 85 7.75 3.35 -1.01
N PHE A 86 8.67 3.97 -0.29
CA PHE A 86 8.47 4.44 1.08
C PHE A 86 8.15 5.94 1.07
N LYS A 87 7.35 6.39 2.05
CA LYS A 87 7.19 7.83 2.34
C LYS A 87 8.46 8.43 2.94
N ASN A 88 9.14 7.66 3.79
CA ASN A 88 10.42 8.02 4.38
C ASN A 88 11.22 6.74 4.68
N LEU A 89 12.29 6.51 3.93
CA LEU A 89 13.22 5.40 4.15
C LEU A 89 14.48 5.86 4.93
N SER A 90 14.67 7.17 5.05
CA SER A 90 15.89 7.80 5.57
C SER A 90 16.19 7.31 6.99
N ASN A 91 17.47 6.98 7.22
CA ASN A 91 18.08 6.42 8.45
C ASN A 91 18.16 4.89 8.55
N ARG A 92 17.89 4.13 7.48
CA ARG A 92 18.19 2.68 7.47
C ARG A 92 19.22 2.33 6.41
N ASN A 93 20.49 2.24 6.81
CA ASN A 93 21.50 1.50 6.05
C ASN A 93 21.23 0.00 6.26
N LEU A 94 20.32 -0.57 5.48
CA LEU A 94 20.13 -2.02 5.47
C LEU A 94 21.13 -2.63 4.49
N PRO A 95 21.89 -3.66 4.90
CA PRO A 95 22.73 -4.38 3.96
C PRO A 95 21.85 -5.03 2.90
N THR A 96 22.28 -4.93 1.64
CA THR A 96 21.78 -5.77 0.56
C THR A 96 21.98 -7.24 0.95
N ASN A 97 21.15 -8.14 0.41
CA ASN A 97 21.13 -9.57 0.75
C ASN A 97 20.51 -9.93 2.12
N LYS A 98 19.78 -9.00 2.77
CA LYS A 98 18.99 -9.29 3.97
C LYS A 98 17.54 -9.63 3.60
N ILE A 99 16.99 -10.66 4.23
CA ILE A 99 15.54 -10.94 4.17
C ILE A 99 14.81 -9.93 5.04
N VAL A 100 13.84 -9.25 4.45
CA VAL A 100 12.96 -8.29 5.13
C VAL A 100 11.50 -8.58 4.83
N LYS A 101 10.63 -8.08 5.70
CA LYS A 101 9.18 -8.07 5.54
C LYS A 101 8.71 -6.64 5.40
N ILE A 102 8.00 -6.36 4.33
CA ILE A 102 7.50 -5.04 4.01
C ILE A 102 6.00 -5.14 3.77
N LYS A 103 5.25 -4.25 4.39
CA LYS A 103 3.83 -4.06 4.09
C LYS A 103 3.68 -2.81 3.25
N GLY A 104 2.84 -2.85 2.23
CA GLY A 104 2.56 -1.71 1.36
C GLY A 104 1.26 -1.90 0.61
N ARG A 105 0.80 -0.84 -0.04
CA ARG A 105 -0.35 -0.92 -0.93
C ARG A 105 0.12 -1.35 -2.32
N PHE A 106 -0.51 -2.39 -2.86
CA PHE A 106 -0.24 -2.84 -4.22
C PHE A 106 -0.81 -1.87 -5.25
N LEU A 107 0.00 -1.51 -6.25
CA LEU A 107 -0.38 -0.61 -7.34
C LEU A 107 -0.54 -1.30 -8.69
N GLY A 108 0.25 -2.32 -8.98
CA GLY A 108 0.27 -2.99 -10.28
C GLY A 108 1.67 -3.42 -10.68
N TYR A 109 1.88 -3.63 -11.98
CA TYR A 109 3.15 -4.03 -12.57
C TYR A 109 3.65 -3.01 -13.57
N ASP A 110 4.95 -2.82 -13.60
CA ASP A 110 5.63 -2.02 -14.61
C ASP A 110 6.22 -2.95 -15.67
N GLU A 111 5.63 -2.95 -16.85
CA GLU A 111 6.07 -3.78 -17.97
C GLU A 111 7.46 -3.41 -18.50
N LEU A 112 7.91 -2.16 -18.31
CA LEU A 112 9.22 -1.72 -18.80
C LEU A 112 10.35 -2.16 -17.87
N LEU A 113 10.07 -2.18 -16.56
CA LEU A 113 11.05 -2.55 -15.54
C LEU A 113 10.93 -4.02 -15.09
N GLU A 114 9.87 -4.71 -15.51
CA GLU A 114 9.51 -6.05 -15.05
C GLU A 114 9.35 -6.14 -13.51
N GLU A 115 8.72 -5.13 -12.92
CA GLU A 115 8.60 -5.02 -11.46
C GLU A 115 7.14 -4.84 -11.01
N VAL A 116 6.76 -5.55 -9.95
CA VAL A 116 5.51 -5.28 -9.22
C VAL A 116 5.73 -4.11 -8.28
N LYS A 117 4.84 -3.12 -8.34
CA LYS A 117 4.93 -1.87 -7.58
C LYS A 117 4.05 -1.86 -6.35
N LEU A 118 4.65 -1.49 -5.23
CA LEU A 118 3.96 -1.15 -3.99
C LEU A 118 4.30 0.28 -3.59
N ASP A 119 3.34 0.98 -2.99
CA ASP A 119 3.56 2.29 -2.38
C ASP A 119 3.17 2.34 -0.90
N GLN A 120 3.54 3.44 -0.26
CA GLN A 120 3.35 3.66 1.18
C GLN A 120 3.93 2.51 2.03
N CYS A 121 5.06 1.98 1.59
CA CYS A 121 5.70 0.83 2.21
C CYS A 121 6.19 1.15 3.63
N VAL A 122 6.09 0.14 4.50
CA VAL A 122 6.56 0.13 5.89
C VAL A 122 7.19 -1.21 6.23
N PHE A 123 8.20 -1.23 7.10
CA PHE A 123 8.76 -2.49 7.61
C PHE A 123 7.83 -3.12 8.65
N VAL A 124 7.67 -4.44 8.61
CA VAL A 124 6.76 -5.17 9.52
C VAL A 124 7.41 -5.54 10.86
N ASN A 125 8.74 -5.46 10.99
CA ASN A 125 9.41 -5.72 12.26
C ASN A 125 9.53 -4.43 13.08
N HIS A 126 8.73 -4.34 14.14
CA HIS A 126 8.90 -3.44 15.25
C HIS A 126 9.45 -4.18 16.47
#